data_AF-A0A1Q7BJV6-F1
#
_entry.id   AF-A0A1Q7BJV6-F1
#
_cell.length_a   1.000
_cell.length_b   1.000
_cell.length_c   1.000
_cell.angle_alpha   90.00
_cell.angle_beta   90.00
_cell.angle_gamma   90.00
#
_symmetry.space_group_name_H-M   'P 1'
#
loop_
_entity.id
_entity.type
_entity.pdbx_description
1 polymer ?
#
loop_
_entity_poly.entity_id
_entity_poly.type
_entity_poly.pdbx_seq_one_letter_code
_entity_poly.pdbx_strand_id
1 'polypeptide(L)' 'MPRAIALIFVAMLIMSPQSAWALANPASAFCAKSGGKSEIRSGPRGQYGVCRLPDGRVVDEWAYFRAMRGKSAR' A
#
# COMPACT_ATOMS: atom_id res chain seq x y z
N MET A 1 45.56 0.51 10.45
CA MET A 1 44.62 -0.35 9.69
C MET A 1 43.29 -0.67 10.43
N PRO A 2 43.24 -1.05 11.73
CA PRO A 2 41.97 -1.49 12.35
C PRO A 2 41.02 -0.33 12.70
N ARG A 3 41.56 0.87 12.96
CA ARG A 3 40.77 2.08 13.26
C ARG A 3 39.93 2.56 12.06
N ALA A 4 40.48 2.49 10.85
CA ALA A 4 39.77 2.86 9.64
C ALA A 4 38.64 1.86 9.30
N ILE A 5 38.87 0.56 9.55
CA ILE A 5 37.87 -0.49 9.40
C ILE A 5 36.70 -0.26 10.38
N ALA A 6 36.98 0.06 11.65
CA ALA A 6 35.95 0.36 12.64
C ALA A 6 35.09 1.59 12.25
N LEU A 7 35.71 2.64 11.68
CA LEU A 7 34.98 3.82 11.21
C LEU A 7 34.06 3.51 10.02
N ILE A 8 34.47 2.61 9.11
CA ILE A 8 33.64 2.17 7.98
C ILE A 8 32.41 1.38 8.47
N PHE A 9 32.58 0.50 9.46
CA PHE A 9 31.46 -0.26 10.05
C PHE A 9 30.46 0.63 10.79
N VAL A 10 30.94 1.65 11.53
CA VAL A 10 30.05 2.62 12.18
C VAL A 10 29.26 3.44 11.14
N ALA A 11 29.90 3.86 10.05
CA ALA A 11 29.26 4.61 8.98
C ALA A 11 28.14 3.82 8.25
N MET A 12 28.24 2.50 8.15
CA MET A 12 27.19 1.66 7.55
C MET A 12 25.93 1.55 8.42
N LEU A 13 26.06 1.58 9.76
CA LEU A 13 24.91 1.47 10.66
C LEU A 13 23.99 2.70 10.60
N ILE A 14 24.57 3.88 10.37
CA ILE A 14 23.83 5.16 10.30
C ILE A 14 23.10 5.39 8.98
N MET A 15 23.44 4.66 7.91
CA MET A 15 22.88 4.86 6.56
C MET A 15 21.78 3.86 6.20
N SER A 16 21.26 3.11 7.18
CA SER A 16 20.14 2.19 6.95
C SER A 16 18.91 2.98 6.50
N PRO A 17 18.28 2.65 5.36
CA PRO A 17 17.04 3.31 4.97
C PRO A 17 16.01 3.04 6.07
N GLN A 18 15.63 4.08 6.81
CA GLN A 18 14.48 3.99 7.69
C GLN A 18 13.28 3.66 6.80
N SER A 19 12.76 2.45 6.96
CA SER A 19 11.51 2.02 6.35
C SER A 19 10.44 3.01 6.77
N ALA A 20 10.17 4.01 5.93
CA ALA A 20 9.03 4.88 6.09
C ALA A 20 7.80 3.99 5.93
N TRP A 21 7.20 3.61 7.06
CA TRP A 21 5.92 2.92 7.06
C TRP A 21 4.87 3.91 6.53
N ALA A 22 4.73 3.96 5.21
CA ALA A 22 3.59 4.59 4.58
C ALA A 22 2.35 3.85 5.10
N LEU A 23 1.48 4.55 5.83
CA LEU A 23 0.22 4.01 6.28
C LEU A 23 -0.55 3.55 5.03
N ALA A 24 -0.73 2.24 4.89
CA ALA A 24 -1.39 1.70 3.71
C ALA A 24 -2.81 2.28 3.59
N ASN A 25 -3.20 2.68 2.38
CA ASN A 25 -4.57 3.10 2.11
C ASN A 25 -5.53 1.95 2.52
N PRO A 26 -6.49 2.18 3.46
CA PRO A 26 -7.38 1.14 3.94
C PRO A 26 -8.18 0.44 2.83
N ALA A 27 -8.61 1.19 1.81
CA ALA A 27 -9.34 0.64 0.67
C ALA A 27 -8.45 -0.26 -0.20
N SER A 28 -7.22 0.17 -0.47
CA SER A 28 -6.25 -0.63 -1.24
C SER A 28 -5.82 -1.88 -0.46
N ALA A 29 -5.62 -1.77 0.86
CA ALA A 29 -5.33 -2.90 1.74
C ALA A 29 -6.50 -3.90 1.76
N PHE A 30 -7.74 -3.41 1.78
CA PHE A 30 -8.93 -4.26 1.69
C PHE A 30 -9.07 -4.93 0.32
N CYS A 31 -8.73 -4.23 -0.77
CA CYS A 31 -8.68 -4.80 -2.11
C CYS A 31 -7.70 -6.00 -2.16
N ALA A 32 -6.48 -5.82 -1.67
CA ALA A 32 -5.47 -6.88 -1.59
C ALA A 32 -5.95 -8.05 -0.70
N LYS A 33 -6.56 -7.76 0.46
CA LYS A 33 -7.14 -8.78 1.34
C LYS A 33 -8.29 -9.56 0.67
N SER A 34 -9.00 -8.94 -0.26
CA SER A 34 -10.06 -9.57 -1.07
C SER A 34 -9.51 -10.37 -2.25
N GLY A 35 -8.19 -10.53 -2.38
CA GLY A 35 -7.53 -11.17 -3.51
C GLY A 35 -7.46 -10.30 -4.77
N GLY A 36 -7.87 -9.04 -4.68
CA GLY A 36 -7.83 -8.10 -5.79
C GLY A 36 -6.52 -7.34 -5.92
N LYS A 37 -6.37 -6.60 -7.01
CA LYS A 37 -5.26 -5.70 -7.27
C LYS A 37 -5.75 -4.25 -7.29
N SER A 38 -5.16 -3.39 -6.47
CA SER A 38 -5.43 -1.94 -6.52
C SER A 38 -4.71 -1.32 -7.71
N GLU A 39 -5.41 -0.47 -8.45
CA GLU A 39 -4.92 0.27 -9.61
C GLU A 39 -5.31 1.74 -9.48
N ILE A 40 -4.36 2.65 -9.68
CA ILE A 40 -4.64 4.07 -9.81
C ILE A 40 -4.99 4.37 -11.28
N ARG A 41 -6.04 5.14 -11.49
CA ARG A 41 -6.50 5.58 -12.81
C ARG A 41 -6.62 7.10 -12.85
N SER A 42 -6.32 7.68 -14.00
CA SER A 42 -6.57 9.10 -14.27
C SER A 42 -7.99 9.28 -14.80
N GLY A 43 -8.68 10.32 -14.35
CA GLY A 43 -9.99 10.73 -14.84
C GLY A 43 -10.16 12.25 -14.86
N PRO A 44 -11.32 12.76 -15.31
CA PRO A 44 -11.57 14.20 -15.43
C PRO A 44 -11.45 14.98 -14.11
N ARG A 45 -11.55 14.30 -12.97
CA ARG A 45 -11.46 14.87 -11.61
C ARG A 45 -10.13 14.56 -10.90
N GLY A 46 -9.13 14.08 -11.63
CA GLY A 46 -7.84 13.65 -11.08
C GLY A 46 -7.71 12.13 -10.99
N GLN A 47 -6.77 11.67 -10.15
CA GLN A 47 -6.49 10.25 -9.96
C GLN A 47 -7.47 9.61 -8.98
N TYR A 48 -7.89 8.37 -9.24
CA TYR A 48 -8.77 7.59 -8.39
C TYR A 48 -8.32 6.12 -8.34
N GLY A 49 -8.57 5.45 -7.22
CA GLY A 49 -8.23 4.03 -7.03
C GLY A 49 -9.39 3.11 -7.43
N VAL A 50 -9.07 2.02 -8.13
CA VAL A 50 -9.99 0.92 -8.38
C VAL A 50 -9.42 -0.40 -7.86
N CYS A 51 -10.29 -1.33 -7.52
CA CYS A 51 -9.93 -2.70 -7.21
C CYS A 51 -10.32 -3.62 -8.37
N ARG A 52 -9.33 -4.27 -8.99
CA ARG A 52 -9.55 -5.38 -9.92
C ARG A 52 -9.69 -6.67 -9.13
N LEU A 53 -10.89 -7.23 -9.10
CA LEU A 53 -11.23 -8.45 -8.36
C LEU A 53 -10.83 -9.72 -9.13
N PRO A 54 -10.69 -10.87 -8.46
CA PRO A 54 -10.33 -12.16 -9.10
C PRO A 54 -11.31 -12.63 -10.18
N ASP A 55 -12.58 -12.24 -10.06
CA ASP A 55 -13.63 -12.53 -11.04
C ASP A 55 -13.60 -11.60 -12.26
N GLY A 56 -12.58 -10.73 -12.36
CA GLY A 56 -12.38 -9.79 -13.45
C GLY A 56 -13.15 -8.48 -13.29
N ARG A 57 -14.03 -8.33 -12.30
CA ARG A 57 -14.73 -7.07 -12.06
C ARG A 57 -13.75 -5.98 -11.63
N VAL A 58 -14.04 -4.75 -12.04
CA VAL A 58 -13.31 -3.56 -11.60
C VAL A 58 -14.30 -2.64 -10.90
N VAL A 59 -14.03 -2.34 -9.63
CA VAL A 59 -14.90 -1.51 -8.77
C VAL A 59 -14.10 -0.37 -8.16
N ASP A 60 -14.75 0.76 -7.85
CA ASP A 60 -14.12 1.82 -7.05
C ASP A 60 -13.72 1.27 -5.67
N GLU A 61 -12.44 1.42 -5.29
CA GLU A 61 -11.91 0.73 -4.11
C GLU A 61 -12.54 1.23 -2.80
N TRP A 62 -12.90 2.52 -2.74
CA TRP A 62 -13.51 3.13 -1.56
C TRP A 62 -14.99 2.77 -1.42
N ALA A 63 -15.73 2.73 -2.54
CA ALA A 63 -17.10 2.26 -2.56
C ALA A 63 -17.17 0.78 -2.15
N TYR A 64 -16.27 -0.05 -2.67
CA TYR A 64 -16.16 -1.46 -2.33
C TYR A 64 -15.86 -1.68 -0.84
N PHE A 65 -14.87 -0.96 -0.29
CA PHE A 65 -14.51 -1.01 1.12
C PHE A 65 -15.69 -0.65 2.04
N ARG A 66 -16.40 0.45 1.75
CA ARG A 66 -17.56 0.87 2.55
C ARG A 66 -18.74 -0.11 2.45
N ALA A 67 -19.02 -0.61 1.25
CA ALA A 67 -20.11 -1.56 1.02
C ALA A 67 -19.90 -2.86 1.82
N MET A 68 -18.67 -3.37 1.89
CA MET A 68 -18.37 -4.59 2.63
C MET A 68 -18.32 -4.37 4.14
N ARG A 69 -17.84 -3.21 4.62
CA ARG A 69 -17.91 -2.87 6.06
C ARG A 69 -19.34 -2.74 6.58
N GLY A 70 -20.28 -2.29 5.75
CA GLY A 70 -21.71 -2.27 6.09
C GLY A 70 -22.37 -3.65 6.12
N LYS A 71 -21.81 -4.64 5.41
CA LYS A 71 -22.32 -6.01 5.39
C LYS A 71 -21.84 -6.87 6.56
N SER A 72 -20.66 -6.60 7.13
CA SER A 72 -20.18 -7.31 8.34
C SER A 72 -20.87 -6.88 9.64
N ALA A 73 -21.67 -5.82 9.63
CA ALA A 73 -22.43 -5.34 10.79
C ALA A 73 -23.88 -5.84 10.82
N ARG A 74 -24.26 -6.75 9.92
CA ARG A 74 -25.60 -7.35 9.84
C ARG A 74 -25.49 -8.87 9.86
#